data_AF-A0AAP0NBD5-F1
#
_entry.id   AF-A0AAP0NBD5-F1
#
_cell.length_a   1.000
_cell.length_b   1.000
_cell.length_c   1.000
_cell.angle_alpha   90.00
_cell.angle_beta   90.00
_cell.angle_gamma   90.00
#
_symmetry.space_group_name_H-M   'P 1'
#
loop_
_entity.id
_entity.type
_entity.pdbx_description
1 polymer ?
#
loop_
_entity_poly.entity_id
_entity_poly.type
_entity_poly.pdbx_seq_one_letter_code
_entity_poly.pdbx_strand_id
1 'polypeptide(L)'
;MVLPLLKLGTLALKTISKPVAAKLKQQAGVHPKFRQFIVNIAQANHRITTTMQRRIYGHATNVEIRPLNEEKAVQAAVDLIGELFVFSVAGAAVIFEVQRSARSEARKEEIRKRELEVMRQRDENLSREVELLKQKIEELEQLAKRTRDQWYFYLKKCSE
;
A
#
# COMPACT_ATOMS: atom_id res chain seq x y z
N MET A 1 -8.87 12.80 7.78
CA MET A 1 -7.78 13.55 8.44
C MET A 1 -6.85 14.23 7.41
N VAL A 2 -7.40 14.83 6.33
CA VAL A 2 -6.59 15.39 5.22
C VAL A 2 -6.19 16.85 5.46
N LEU A 3 -6.92 17.56 6.32
CA LEU A 3 -6.69 18.97 6.66
C LEU A 3 -5.28 19.28 7.23
N PRO A 4 -4.71 18.45 8.14
CA PRO A 4 -3.41 18.74 8.74
C PRO A 4 -2.25 18.64 7.74
N LEU A 5 -2.27 17.64 6.86
CA LEU A 5 -1.23 17.45 5.84
C LEU A 5 -1.27 18.55 4.77
N LEU A 6 -2.45 18.96 4.34
CA LEU A 6 -2.61 20.09 3.40
C LEU A 6 -2.11 21.41 4.02
N LYS A 7 -2.37 21.64 5.31
CA LYS A 7 -1.86 22.82 6.03
C LYS A 7 -0.34 22.80 6.17
N LEU A 8 0.25 21.64 6.49
CA LEU A 8 1.71 21.50 6.57
C LEU A 8 2.38 21.66 5.20
N GLY A 9 1.80 21.09 4.15
CA GLY A 9 2.30 21.24 2.79
C GLY A 9 2.29 22.69 2.33
N THR A 10 1.20 23.42 2.55
CA THR A 10 1.12 24.86 2.19
C THR A 10 2.05 25.75 3.01
N LEU A 11 2.27 25.43 4.29
CA LEU A 11 3.28 26.10 5.13
C LEU A 11 4.70 25.83 4.65
N ALA A 12 5.05 24.57 4.38
CA ALA A 12 6.34 24.19 3.85
C ALA A 12 6.62 24.87 2.51
N LEU A 13 5.61 24.93 1.64
CA LEU A 13 5.69 25.65 0.37
C LEU A 13 6.02 27.12 0.61
N LYS A 14 5.27 27.83 1.47
CA LYS A 14 5.56 29.24 1.80
C LYS A 14 6.96 29.46 2.37
N THR A 15 7.44 28.54 3.22
CA THR A 15 8.75 28.61 3.86
C THR A 15 9.89 28.41 2.86
N ILE A 16 9.71 27.54 1.86
CA ILE A 16 10.72 27.24 0.85
C ILE A 16 10.65 28.25 -0.31
N SER A 17 9.44 28.61 -0.77
CA SER A 17 9.23 29.46 -1.94
C SER A 17 9.86 30.85 -1.79
N LYS A 18 9.78 31.49 -0.62
CA LYS A 18 10.35 32.83 -0.40
C LYS A 18 11.88 32.89 -0.52
N PRO A 19 12.66 32.10 0.23
CA PRO A 19 14.12 32.13 0.12
C PRO A 19 14.60 31.60 -1.25
N VAL A 20 13.91 30.61 -1.83
CA VAL A 20 14.24 30.09 -3.16
C VAL A 20 14.00 31.15 -4.23
N ALA A 21 12.88 31.87 -4.19
CA ALA A 21 12.62 32.99 -5.11
C ALA A 21 13.68 34.07 -5.03
N ALA A 22 14.07 34.47 -3.81
CA ALA A 22 15.11 35.47 -3.61
C ALA A 22 16.47 35.03 -4.17
N LYS A 23 16.87 33.77 -3.94
CA LYS A 23 18.13 33.20 -4.46
C LYS A 23 18.10 33.06 -5.97
N LEU A 24 16.99 32.59 -6.55
CA LEU A 24 16.83 32.47 -7.99
C LEU A 24 16.85 33.83 -8.68
N LYS A 25 16.24 34.87 -8.09
CA LYS A 25 16.31 36.25 -8.58
C LYS A 25 17.73 36.78 -8.57
N GLN A 26 18.45 36.56 -7.47
CA GLN A 26 19.86 36.94 -7.34
C GLN A 26 20.74 36.24 -8.39
N GLN A 27 20.59 34.92 -8.56
CA GLN A 27 21.37 34.15 -9.55
C GLN A 27 20.99 34.48 -10.99
N ALA A 28 19.73 34.78 -11.28
CA ALA A 28 19.30 35.20 -12.62
C ALA A 28 19.87 36.57 -13.01
N GLY A 29 20.00 37.49 -12.04
CA GLY A 29 20.65 38.79 -12.26
C GLY A 29 22.17 38.71 -12.43
N VAL A 30 22.82 37.72 -11.81
CA VAL A 30 24.29 37.57 -11.84
C VAL A 30 24.78 36.68 -12.99
N HIS A 31 24.03 35.64 -13.37
CA HIS A 31 24.45 34.66 -14.38
C HIS A 31 23.56 34.62 -15.62
N PRO A 32 24.01 35.14 -16.78
CA PRO A 32 23.22 35.16 -18.01
C PRO A 32 22.91 33.75 -18.56
N LYS A 33 23.78 32.75 -18.35
CA LYS A 33 23.49 31.35 -18.71
C LYS A 33 22.33 30.77 -17.90
N PHE A 34 22.26 31.12 -16.62
CA PHE A 34 21.20 30.68 -15.72
C PHE A 34 19.86 31.34 -16.07
N ARG A 35 19.89 32.63 -16.43
CA ARG A 35 18.73 33.35 -16.98
C ARG A 35 18.18 32.64 -18.23
N GLN A 36 19.05 32.29 -19.19
CA GLN A 36 18.64 31.57 -20.40
C GLN A 36 18.00 30.22 -20.06
N PHE A 37 18.55 29.50 -19.09
CA PHE A 37 18.03 28.21 -18.64
C PHE A 37 16.62 28.30 -18.05
N ILE A 38 16.38 29.27 -17.14
CA ILE A 38 15.04 29.48 -16.56
C ILE A 38 14.03 29.90 -17.64
N VAL A 39 14.42 30.79 -18.56
CA VAL A 39 13.54 31.19 -19.67
C VAL A 39 13.21 30.00 -20.56
N ASN A 40 14.18 29.14 -20.87
CA ASN A 40 13.96 27.94 -21.67
C ASN A 40 13.01 26.96 -20.97
N ILE A 41 13.15 26.75 -19.65
CA ILE A 41 12.23 25.91 -18.87
C ILE A 41 10.83 26.52 -18.86
N ALA A 42 10.69 27.82 -18.59
CA ALA A 42 9.40 28.49 -18.57
C ALA A 42 8.70 28.40 -19.93
N GLN A 43 9.43 28.62 -21.02
CA GLN A 43 8.90 28.48 -22.38
C GLN A 43 8.60 27.02 -22.74
N ALA A 44 9.43 26.05 -22.35
CA ALA A 44 9.18 24.64 -22.58
C ALA A 44 7.91 24.18 -21.84
N ASN A 45 7.78 24.57 -20.57
CA ASN A 45 6.60 24.26 -19.77
C ASN A 45 5.34 24.88 -20.38
N HIS A 46 5.39 26.16 -20.76
CA HIS A 46 4.26 26.83 -21.40
C HIS A 46 3.86 26.16 -22.72
N ARG A 47 4.84 25.77 -23.57
CA ARG A 47 4.59 25.02 -24.80
C ARG A 47 3.90 23.69 -24.51
N ILE A 48 4.38 22.92 -23.53
CA ILE A 48 3.78 21.64 -23.13
C ILE A 48 2.34 21.85 -22.65
N THR A 49 2.10 22.81 -21.74
CA THR A 49 0.75 23.11 -21.22
C THR A 49 -0.20 23.49 -22.35
N THR A 50 0.21 24.39 -23.26
CA THR A 50 -0.65 24.82 -24.38
C THR A 50 -0.89 23.70 -25.38
N THR A 51 0.11 22.88 -25.72
CA THR A 51 -0.08 21.72 -26.61
C THR A 51 -1.00 20.67 -25.99
N MET A 52 -0.86 20.42 -24.69
CA MET A 52 -1.68 19.45 -23.96
C MET A 52 -3.13 19.94 -23.80
N GLN A 53 -3.32 21.22 -23.44
CA GLN A 53 -4.65 21.84 -23.40
C GLN A 53 -5.32 21.86 -24.78
N ARG A 54 -4.59 22.16 -25.87
CA ARG A 54 -5.13 22.12 -27.23
C ARG A 54 -5.60 20.72 -27.63
N ARG A 55 -4.84 19.67 -27.28
CA ARG A 55 -5.22 18.28 -27.54
C ARG A 55 -6.47 17.86 -26.76
N ILE A 56 -6.68 18.40 -25.56
CA ILE A 56 -7.78 18.02 -24.68
C ILE A 56 -9.05 18.84 -24.97
N TYR A 57 -8.92 20.14 -25.28
CA TYR A 57 -10.05 21.07 -25.41
C TYR A 57 -10.35 21.55 -26.83
N GLY A 58 -9.57 21.15 -27.85
CA GLY A 58 -9.86 21.44 -29.26
C GLY A 58 -9.80 22.91 -29.69
N HIS A 59 -9.53 23.86 -28.78
CA HIS A 59 -9.42 25.29 -29.09
C HIS A 59 -7.97 25.74 -29.21
N ALA A 60 -7.65 26.33 -30.36
CA ALA A 60 -6.34 26.88 -30.69
C ALA A 60 -6.16 28.28 -30.08
N THR A 61 -5.97 28.38 -28.76
CA THR A 61 -5.51 29.64 -28.19
C THR A 61 -4.02 29.80 -28.54
N ASN A 62 -3.76 30.62 -29.57
CA ASN A 62 -2.43 31.09 -29.94
C ASN A 62 -2.08 32.27 -29.04
N VAL A 63 -1.57 31.97 -27.84
CA VAL A 63 -0.95 32.99 -27.01
C VAL A 63 0.49 33.16 -27.51
N GLU A 64 0.74 34.30 -28.13
CA GLU A 64 2.07 34.74 -28.53
C GLU A 64 2.98 34.84 -27.30
N ILE A 65 4.08 34.09 -27.31
CA ILE A 65 5.02 34.00 -26.19
C ILE A 65 5.79 35.32 -26.10
N ARG A 66 5.28 36.27 -25.32
CA ARG A 66 6.03 37.47 -24.97
C ARG A 66 7.26 37.07 -24.14
N PRO A 67 8.46 37.59 -24.44
CA PRO A 67 9.62 37.36 -23.58
C PRO A 67 9.26 37.76 -22.14
N LEU A 68 9.38 36.80 -21.24
CA LEU A 68 8.88 36.91 -19.88
C LEU A 68 9.78 37.88 -19.11
N ASN A 69 9.18 38.90 -18.46
CA ASN A 69 9.89 39.77 -17.52
C ASN A 69 10.59 38.90 -16.48
N GLU A 70 11.85 39.20 -16.13
CA GLU A 70 12.71 38.38 -15.26
C GLU A 70 12.00 37.97 -13.97
N GLU A 71 11.19 38.87 -13.38
CA GLU A 71 10.41 38.57 -12.17
C GLU A 71 9.37 37.47 -12.38
N LYS A 72 8.68 37.45 -13.53
CA LYS A 72 7.68 36.43 -13.84
C LYS A 72 8.32 35.07 -14.16
N ALA A 73 9.50 35.07 -14.78
CA ALA A 73 10.24 33.84 -15.07
C ALA A 73 10.77 33.18 -13.79
N VAL A 74 11.29 34.00 -12.87
CA VAL A 74 11.70 33.52 -11.54
C VAL A 74 10.50 33.00 -10.76
N GLN A 75 9.37 33.72 -10.76
CA GLN A 75 8.17 33.26 -10.07
C GLN A 75 7.68 31.91 -10.61
N ALA A 76 7.61 31.75 -11.94
CA ALA A 76 7.22 30.49 -12.56
C ALA A 76 8.17 29.33 -12.23
N ALA A 77 9.48 29.59 -12.12
CA ALA A 77 10.44 28.58 -11.70
C ALA A 77 10.26 28.17 -10.23
N VAL A 78 9.99 29.14 -9.35
CA VAL A 78 9.71 28.89 -7.92
C VAL A 78 8.45 28.05 -7.77
N ASP A 79 7.39 28.40 -8.48
CA ASP A 79 6.11 27.69 -8.43
C ASP A 79 6.28 26.25 -8.95
N LEU A 80 6.98 26.06 -10.07
CA LEU A 80 7.30 24.73 -10.62
C LEU A 80 8.12 23.87 -9.64
N ILE A 81 9.16 24.44 -9.00
CA ILE A 81 9.98 23.74 -8.00
C ILE A 81 9.14 23.37 -6.78
N GLY A 82 8.26 24.27 -6.33
CA GLY A 82 7.34 24.02 -5.23
C GLY A 82 6.37 22.87 -5.52
N GLU A 83 5.78 22.86 -6.71
CA GLU A 83 4.90 21.78 -7.17
C GLU A 83 5.64 20.45 -7.25
N LEU A 84 6.84 20.41 -7.87
CA LEU A 84 7.67 19.21 -7.95
C LEU A 84 8.04 18.65 -6.57
N PHE A 85 8.36 19.54 -5.61
CA PHE A 85 8.66 19.14 -4.24
C PHE A 85 7.44 18.48 -3.57
N VAL A 86 6.26 19.10 -3.68
CA VAL A 86 5.03 18.55 -3.11
C VAL A 86 4.67 17.21 -3.75
N PHE A 87 4.75 17.10 -5.08
CA PHE A 87 4.52 15.83 -5.78
C PHE A 87 5.53 14.76 -5.40
N SER A 88 6.79 15.11 -5.21
CA SER A 88 7.84 14.17 -4.78
C SER A 88 7.58 13.65 -3.36
N VAL A 89 7.24 14.54 -2.42
CA VAL A 89 6.92 14.16 -1.03
C VAL A 89 5.65 13.31 -0.98
N ALA A 90 4.60 13.69 -1.71
CA ALA A 90 3.37 12.92 -1.80
C ALA A 90 3.59 11.54 -2.44
N GLY A 91 4.34 11.49 -3.56
CA GLY A 91 4.69 10.24 -4.22
C GLY A 91 5.53 9.32 -3.32
N ALA A 92 6.53 9.87 -2.63
CA ALA A 92 7.33 9.12 -1.67
C ALA A 92 6.49 8.59 -0.51
N ALA A 93 5.54 9.37 0.00
CA ALA A 93 4.63 8.93 1.06
C ALA A 93 3.75 7.75 0.60
N VAL A 94 3.17 7.83 -0.61
CA VAL A 94 2.38 6.73 -1.17
C VAL A 94 3.21 5.47 -1.37
N ILE A 95 4.42 5.60 -1.94
CA ILE A 95 5.34 4.46 -2.11
C ILE A 95 5.68 3.85 -0.75
N PHE A 96 5.98 4.67 0.25
CA PHE A 96 6.25 4.23 1.61
C PHE A 96 5.06 3.50 2.23
N GLU A 97 3.84 4.01 2.06
CA GLU A 97 2.62 3.35 2.55
C GLU A 97 2.39 2.00 1.87
N VAL A 98 2.57 1.90 0.54
CA VAL A 98 2.42 0.64 -0.20
C VAL A 98 3.47 -0.37 0.26
N GLN A 99 4.73 0.03 0.39
CA GLN A 99 5.81 -0.84 0.84
C GLN A 99 5.59 -1.32 2.28
N ARG A 100 5.14 -0.41 3.16
CA ARG A 100 4.81 -0.72 4.56
C ARG A 100 3.60 -1.64 4.65
N SER A 101 2.56 -1.38 3.87
CA SER A 101 1.33 -2.17 3.83
C SER A 101 1.62 -3.60 3.34
N ALA A 102 2.39 -3.75 2.26
CA ALA A 102 2.80 -5.06 1.74
C ALA A 102 3.54 -5.92 2.79
N ARG A 103 4.46 -5.31 3.56
CA ARG A 103 5.14 -6.01 4.67
C ARG A 103 4.20 -6.41 5.80
N SER A 104 3.19 -5.59 6.09
CA SER A 104 2.19 -5.86 7.13
C SER A 104 1.27 -7.01 6.73
N GLU A 105 0.78 -7.01 5.48
CA GLU A 105 -0.08 -8.07 4.94
C GLU A 105 0.64 -9.42 4.85
N ALA A 106 1.92 -9.43 4.43
CA ALA A 106 2.72 -10.66 4.42
C ALA A 106 2.81 -11.31 5.81
N ARG A 107 3.04 -10.50 6.86
CA ARG A 107 3.06 -11.01 8.25
C ARG A 107 1.71 -11.57 8.69
N LYS A 108 0.60 -10.90 8.33
CA LYS A 108 -0.76 -11.40 8.65
C LYS A 108 -1.05 -12.71 7.92
N GLU A 109 -0.57 -12.87 6.69
CA GLU A 109 -0.74 -14.11 5.95
C GLU A 109 0.08 -15.26 6.53
N GLU A 110 1.31 -15.01 6.96
CA GLU A 110 2.11 -16.01 7.69
C GLU A 110 1.43 -16.46 8.99
N ILE A 111 0.88 -15.52 9.76
CA ILE A 111 0.14 -15.84 10.99
C ILE A 111 -1.09 -16.69 10.67
N ARG A 112 -1.90 -16.30 9.68
CA ARG A 112 -3.08 -17.08 9.25
C ARG A 112 -2.71 -18.49 8.78
N LYS A 113 -1.60 -18.66 8.07
CA LYS A 113 -1.10 -19.99 7.66
C LYS A 113 -0.74 -20.85 8.87
N ARG A 114 -0.03 -20.29 9.86
CA ARG A 114 0.28 -21.01 11.10
C ARG A 114 -0.96 -21.39 11.88
N GLU A 115 -1.94 -20.49 12.00
CA GLU A 115 -3.21 -20.79 12.67
C GLU A 115 -3.95 -21.95 11.99
N LEU A 116 -3.97 -21.96 10.65
CA LEU A 116 -4.56 -23.04 9.87
C LEU A 116 -3.83 -24.38 10.05
N GLU A 117 -2.49 -24.36 10.07
CA GLU A 117 -1.68 -25.56 10.33
C GLU A 117 -1.94 -26.13 11.73
N VAL A 118 -2.04 -25.28 12.75
CA VAL A 118 -2.37 -25.71 14.11
C VAL A 118 -3.76 -26.32 14.18
N MET A 119 -4.75 -25.72 13.51
CA MET A 119 -6.11 -26.28 13.45
C MET A 119 -6.12 -27.63 12.73
N ARG A 120 -5.41 -27.76 11.62
CA ARG A 120 -5.29 -29.03 10.88
C ARG A 120 -4.67 -30.13 11.75
N GLN A 121 -3.61 -29.82 12.50
CA GLN A 121 -3.02 -30.78 13.44
C GLN A 121 -4.00 -31.22 14.54
N ARG A 122 -4.80 -30.29 15.05
CA ARG A 122 -5.86 -30.63 16.02
C ARG A 122 -6.90 -31.54 15.40
N ASP A 123 -7.32 -31.28 14.18
CA ASP A 123 -8.31 -32.09 13.45
C ASP A 123 -7.79 -33.51 13.17
N GLU A 124 -6.50 -33.64 12.81
CA GLU A 124 -5.82 -34.93 12.65
C GLU A 124 -5.68 -35.69 13.98
N ASN A 125 -5.39 -35.01 15.09
CA ASN A 125 -5.35 -35.61 16.43
C ASN A 125 -6.75 -36.08 16.87
N LEU A 126 -7.77 -35.22 16.73
CA LEU A 126 -9.17 -35.54 17.02
C LEU A 126 -9.64 -36.74 16.20
N SER A 127 -9.34 -36.77 14.90
CA SER A 127 -9.67 -37.91 14.04
C SER A 127 -9.02 -39.21 14.53
N ARG A 128 -7.76 -39.17 14.98
CA ARG A 128 -7.08 -40.33 15.58
C ARG A 128 -7.74 -40.76 16.89
N GLU A 129 -8.09 -39.83 17.76
CA GLU A 129 -8.78 -40.14 19.02
C GLU A 129 -10.15 -40.78 18.78
N VAL A 130 -10.93 -40.26 17.82
CA VAL A 130 -12.22 -40.84 17.43
C VAL A 130 -12.05 -42.27 16.92
N GLU A 131 -11.06 -42.54 16.08
CA GLU A 131 -10.79 -43.88 15.57
C GLU A 131 -10.40 -44.85 16.70
N LEU A 132 -9.56 -44.39 17.63
CA LEU A 132 -9.12 -45.17 18.78
C LEU A 132 -10.27 -45.47 19.75
N LEU A 133 -11.21 -44.52 19.92
CA LEU A 133 -12.43 -44.72 20.68
C LEU A 133 -13.37 -45.73 20.00
N LYS A 134 -13.52 -45.68 18.67
CA LYS A 134 -14.31 -46.68 17.92
C LYS A 134 -13.76 -48.09 18.11
N GLN A 135 -12.45 -48.27 18.02
CA GLN A 135 -11.81 -49.57 18.24
C GLN A 135 -12.09 -50.10 19.65
N LYS A 136 -11.95 -49.26 20.69
CA LYS A 136 -12.28 -49.64 22.06
C LYS A 136 -13.75 -50.03 22.24
N ILE A 137 -14.67 -49.33 21.59
CA ILE A 137 -16.10 -49.69 21.62
C ILE A 137 -16.31 -51.07 20.99
N GLU A 138 -15.70 -51.34 19.84
CA GLU A 138 -15.81 -52.63 19.17
C GLU A 138 -15.24 -53.78 20.01
N GLU A 139 -14.10 -53.57 20.68
CA GLU A 139 -13.55 -54.53 21.64
C GLU A 139 -14.50 -54.82 22.81
N LEU A 140 -15.09 -53.77 23.40
CA LEU A 140 -16.06 -53.92 24.49
C LEU A 140 -17.33 -54.65 24.03
N GLU A 141 -17.82 -54.36 22.83
CA GLU A 141 -18.96 -55.08 22.25
C GLU A 141 -18.65 -56.56 22.03
N GLN A 142 -17.45 -56.91 21.57
CA GLN A 142 -17.03 -58.30 21.42
C GLN A 142 -16.92 -59.02 22.77
N LEU A 143 -16.37 -58.36 23.79
CA LEU A 143 -16.29 -58.91 25.15
C LEU A 143 -17.69 -59.13 25.74
N ALA A 144 -18.60 -58.16 25.53
CA ALA A 144 -19.99 -58.28 25.97
C ALA A 144 -20.71 -59.44 25.26
N LYS A 145 -20.48 -59.65 23.95
CA LYS A 145 -21.00 -60.80 23.20
C LYS A 145 -20.45 -62.13 23.75
N ARG A 146 -19.12 -62.26 23.92
CA ARG A 146 -18.52 -63.48 24.50
C ARG A 146 -19.06 -63.80 25.88
N THR A 147 -19.16 -62.80 26.75
CA THR A 147 -19.65 -62.97 28.12
C THR A 147 -21.12 -63.42 28.10
N ARG A 148 -21.93 -62.83 27.22
CA ARG A 148 -23.32 -63.23 27.00
C ARG A 148 -23.41 -64.69 26.55
N ASP A 149 -22.63 -65.09 25.55
CA ASP A 149 -22.62 -66.45 25.02
C ASP A 149 -22.17 -67.48 26.08
N GLN A 150 -21.14 -67.13 26.87
CA GLN A 150 -20.70 -67.94 28.02
C GLN A 150 -21.81 -68.12 29.05
N TRP A 151 -22.49 -67.04 29.43
CA TRP A 151 -23.60 -67.08 30.38
C TRP A 151 -24.77 -67.92 29.86
N TYR A 152 -25.13 -67.79 28.58
CA TYR A 152 -26.15 -68.64 27.95
C TYR A 152 -25.80 -70.12 28.04
N PHE A 153 -24.54 -70.48 27.77
CA PHE A 153 -24.08 -71.87 27.87
C PHE A 153 -24.15 -72.40 29.31
N TYR A 154 -23.75 -71.58 30.28
CA TYR A 154 -23.77 -71.95 31.70
C TYR A 154 -25.20 -72.16 32.22
N LEU A 155 -26.12 -71.25 31.86
CA LEU A 155 -27.54 -71.37 32.23
C LEU A 155 -28.19 -72.62 31.62
N LYS A 156 -27.88 -72.95 30.35
CA LYS A 156 -28.39 -74.15 29.70
C LYS A 156 -27.90 -75.43 30.38
N LYS A 157 -26.63 -75.47 30.81
CA LYS A 157 -26.03 -76.61 31.50
C LYS A 157 -26.60 -76.85 32.91
N CYS A 158 -27.08 -75.80 33.59
CA CYS A 158 -27.75 -75.92 34.89
C CYS A 158 -29.23 -76.33 34.80
N SER A 159 -29.80 -76.38 33.60
CA SER A 159 -31.21 -76.72 33.34
C SER A 159 -31.42 -78.20 32.96
N GLU A 160 -30.34 -78.96 32.74
CA GLU A 160 -30.33 -80.42 32.49
C GLU A 160 -29.96 -81.16 33.79
#